data_AF-A0A2S2CTP4-F1
#
_entry.id   AF-A0A2S2CTP4-F1
#
_cell.length_a   1.000
_cell.length_b   1.000
_cell.length_c   1.000
_cell.angle_alpha   90.00
_cell.angle_beta   90.00
_cell.angle_gamma   90.00
#
_symmetry.space_group_name_H-M   'P 1'
#
loop_
_entity.id
_entity.type
_entity.pdbx_description
1 polymer ?
#
loop_
_entity_poly.entity_id
_entity_poly.type
_entity_poly.pdbx_seq_one_letter_code
_entity_poly.pdbx_strand_id
1 'polypeptide(L)'
;MGASVLDLANRFEAIAADGFEGKPYDAALADLVRRIKADPALAAQVAHAVGIMIGMIEDSDPSGRFAYKTAILREAVAQLRA
;
A
#
# COMPACT_ATOMS: atom_id res chain seq x y z
N MET A 1 -6.60 13.77 -16.00
CA MET A 1 -7.33 12.58 -15.52
C MET A 1 -6.62 12.13 -14.25
N GLY A 2 -7.30 12.15 -13.10
CA GLY A 2 -6.72 11.72 -11.83
C GLY A 2 -6.43 10.21 -11.84
N ALA A 3 -5.44 9.77 -11.06
CA ALA A 3 -5.19 8.35 -10.85
C ALA A 3 -6.41 7.71 -10.18
N SER A 4 -6.83 6.53 -10.64
CA SER A 4 -7.90 5.78 -9.99
C SER A 4 -7.44 5.24 -8.64
N VAL A 5 -8.39 4.88 -7.77
CA VAL A 5 -8.10 4.21 -6.48
C VAL A 5 -7.27 2.94 -6.70
N LEU A 6 -7.56 2.19 -7.77
CA LEU A 6 -6.81 0.98 -8.14
C LEU A 6 -5.38 1.31 -8.56
N ASP A 7 -5.15 2.37 -9.34
CA ASP A 7 -3.80 2.80 -9.73
C ASP A 7 -2.95 3.18 -8.50
N LEU A 8 -3.57 3.82 -7.51
CA LEU A 8 -2.91 4.18 -6.25
C LEU A 8 -2.61 2.95 -5.41
N ALA A 9 -3.53 1.98 -5.33
CA ALA A 9 -3.29 0.71 -4.65
C ALA A 9 -2.14 -0.08 -5.31
N ASN A 10 -2.11 -0.15 -6.65
CA ASN A 10 -1.03 -0.80 -7.40
C ASN A 10 0.33 -0.11 -7.20
N ARG A 11 0.34 1.21 -6.99
CA ARG A 11 1.58 1.92 -6.62
C ARG A 11 2.09 1.55 -5.24
N PHE A 12 1.20 1.38 -4.26
CA PHE A 12 1.60 0.83 -2.95
C PHE A 12 2.16 -0.58 -3.08
N GLU A 13 1.55 -1.41 -3.93
CA GLU A 13 2.06 -2.75 -4.20
C GLU A 13 3.46 -2.72 -4.80
N ALA A 14 3.72 -1.85 -5.77
CA ALA A 14 5.03 -1.70 -6.39
C ALA A 14 6.09 -1.27 -5.37
N ILE A 15 5.77 -0.29 -4.50
CA ILE A 15 6.66 0.15 -3.42
C ILE A 15 6.95 -0.99 -2.44
N ALA A 16 5.92 -1.76 -2.07
CA ALA A 16 6.09 -2.91 -1.19
C ALA A 16 6.89 -4.05 -1.84
N ALA A 17 6.77 -4.23 -3.16
CA ALA A 17 7.56 -5.18 -3.92
C ALA A 17 9.04 -4.77 -3.96
N ASP A 18 9.33 -3.49 -4.20
CA ASP A 18 10.69 -2.95 -4.12
C ASP A 18 11.30 -3.16 -2.72
N GLY A 19 10.53 -2.87 -1.67
CA GLY A 19 10.95 -3.14 -0.29
C GLY A 19 11.21 -4.62 -0.04
N PHE A 20 10.34 -5.51 -0.53
CA PHE A 20 10.51 -6.96 -0.44
C PHE A 20 11.78 -7.46 -1.16
N GLU A 21 12.20 -6.79 -2.23
CA GLU A 21 13.48 -7.06 -2.92
C GLU A 21 14.70 -6.44 -2.22
N GLY A 22 14.52 -5.76 -1.08
CA GLY A 22 15.58 -5.12 -0.31
C GLY A 22 15.96 -3.71 -0.80
N LYS A 23 15.14 -3.09 -1.67
CA LYS A 23 15.36 -1.71 -2.11
C LYS A 23 14.80 -0.72 -1.06
N PRO A 24 15.40 0.47 -0.92
CA PRO A 24 14.83 1.52 -0.08
C PRO A 24 13.44 1.92 -0.56
N TYR A 25 12.44 1.90 0.32
CA TYR A 25 11.04 2.21 -0.03
C TYR A 25 10.43 3.37 0.78
N ASP A 26 11.02 3.72 1.94
CA ASP A 26 10.44 4.66 2.91
C ASP A 26 10.08 6.03 2.28
N ALA A 27 10.99 6.59 1.48
CA ALA A 27 10.78 7.88 0.84
C ALA A 27 9.63 7.85 -0.19
N ALA A 28 9.57 6.79 -1.00
CA ALA A 28 8.51 6.61 -2.00
C ALA A 28 7.14 6.37 -1.32
N LEU A 29 7.15 5.61 -0.23
CA LEU A 29 5.96 5.35 0.57
C LEU A 29 5.43 6.65 1.19
N ALA A 30 6.29 7.40 1.88
CA ALA A 30 5.93 8.66 2.53
C ALA A 30 5.41 9.69 1.51
N ASP A 31 6.04 9.79 0.34
CA ASP A 31 5.60 10.71 -0.70
C ASP A 31 4.23 10.35 -1.27
N LEU A 32 3.96 9.05 -1.49
CA LEU A 32 2.66 8.61 -1.99
C LEU A 32 1.56 8.85 -0.95
N VAL A 33 1.81 8.48 0.31
CA VAL A 33 0.90 8.75 1.43
C VAL A 33 0.59 10.24 1.52
N ARG A 34 1.61 11.11 1.55
CA ARG A 34 1.43 12.56 1.64
C ARG A 34 0.56 13.13 0.52
N ARG A 35 0.73 12.65 -0.72
CA ARG A 35 -0.08 13.09 -1.87
C ARG A 35 -1.55 12.67 -1.73
N ILE A 36 -1.79 11.45 -1.27
CA ILE A 36 -3.14 10.91 -1.11
C ILE A 36 -3.87 11.58 0.06
N LYS A 37 -3.16 11.83 1.18
CA LYS A 37 -3.73 12.49 2.37
C LYS A 37 -4.18 13.93 2.14
N ALA A 38 -3.81 14.55 1.02
CA ALA A 38 -4.37 15.84 0.62
C ALA A 38 -5.88 15.78 0.35
N ASP A 39 -6.43 14.59 0.11
CA ASP A 39 -7.87 14.32 -0.02
C ASP A 39 -8.27 13.20 0.95
N PRO A 40 -8.95 13.52 2.07
CA PRO A 40 -9.36 12.52 3.06
C PRO A 40 -10.31 11.44 2.53
N ALA A 41 -11.18 11.78 1.58
CA ALA A 41 -12.11 10.80 1.00
C ALA A 41 -11.35 9.81 0.12
N LEU A 42 -10.42 10.31 -0.68
CA LEU A 42 -9.52 9.46 -1.46
C LEU A 42 -8.63 8.60 -0.55
N ALA A 43 -8.09 9.15 0.53
CA ALA A 43 -7.27 8.42 1.49
C ALA A 43 -8.03 7.23 2.10
N ALA A 44 -9.29 7.44 2.50
CA ALA A 44 -10.14 6.38 3.01
C ALA A 44 -10.42 5.28 1.95
N GLN A 45 -10.70 5.67 0.71
CA GLN A 45 -10.94 4.73 -0.39
C GLN A 45 -9.69 3.90 -0.73
N VAL A 46 -8.51 4.54 -0.79
CA VAL A 46 -7.26 3.85 -1.07
C VAL A 46 -6.86 2.95 0.10
N ALA A 47 -7.01 3.39 1.34
CA ALA A 47 -6.75 2.56 2.51
C ALA A 47 -7.64 1.31 2.54
N HIS A 48 -8.89 1.43 2.10
CA HIS A 48 -9.79 0.27 1.95
C HIS A 48 -9.32 -0.67 0.84
N ALA A 49 -9.01 -0.15 -0.34
CA ALA A 49 -8.53 -0.96 -1.47
C ALA A 49 -7.23 -1.71 -1.16
N VAL A 50 -6.25 -1.04 -0.53
CA VAL A 50 -5.00 -1.69 -0.08
C VAL A 50 -5.28 -2.73 1.00
N GLY A 51 -6.26 -2.50 1.88
CA GLY A 51 -6.70 -3.50 2.86
C GLY A 51 -7.22 -4.79 2.22
N ILE A 52 -8.03 -4.69 1.15
CA ILE A 52 -8.50 -5.85 0.38
C ILE A 52 -7.32 -6.56 -0.28
N MET A 53 -6.40 -5.82 -0.88
CA MET A 53 -5.19 -6.37 -1.52
C MET A 53 -4.34 -7.18 -0.53
N ILE A 54 -4.14 -6.68 0.70
CA ILE A 54 -3.43 -7.42 1.75
C ILE A 54 -4.12 -8.77 2.01
N GLY A 55 -5.44 -8.78 2.21
CA GLY A 55 -6.18 -10.02 2.44
C GLY A 55 -6.01 -11.03 1.30
N MET A 56 -6.12 -10.57 0.05
CA MET A 56 -5.91 -11.44 -1.12
C MET A 56 -4.50 -12.04 -1.19
N ILE A 57 -3.47 -11.26 -0.85
CA ILE A 57 -2.07 -11.75 -0.82
C ILE A 57 -1.92 -12.82 0.25
N GLU A 58 -2.45 -12.59 1.45
CA GLU A 58 -2.30 -13.51 2.58
C GLU A 58 -3.08 -14.81 2.38
N ASP A 59 -4.30 -14.72 1.85
CA ASP A 59 -5.10 -15.90 1.48
C ASP A 59 -4.41 -16.75 0.41
N SER A 60 -3.66 -16.11 -0.50
CA SER A 60 -2.93 -16.79 -1.57
C SER A 60 -1.54 -17.31 -1.15
N ASP A 61 -1.06 -16.95 0.04
CA ASP A 61 0.28 -17.29 0.53
C ASP A 61 0.26 -17.84 1.97
N PRO A 62 -0.22 -19.08 2.16
CA PRO A 62 -0.25 -19.73 3.47
C PRO A 62 1.15 -19.98 4.05
N SER A 63 2.21 -19.87 3.23
CA SER A 63 3.59 -20.02 3.66
C SER A 63 4.18 -18.76 4.31
N GLY A 64 3.50 -17.61 4.18
CA GLY A 64 3.96 -16.33 4.72
C GLY A 64 5.20 -15.77 4.01
N ARG A 65 5.49 -16.20 2.78
CA ARG A 65 6.57 -15.67 1.94
C ARG A 65 6.48 -14.16 1.76
N PHE A 66 5.27 -13.60 1.65
CA PHE A 66 5.00 -12.19 1.42
C PHE A 66 4.71 -11.41 2.71
N ALA A 67 4.95 -11.98 3.90
CA ALA A 67 4.67 -11.32 5.18
C ALA A 67 5.36 -9.94 5.30
N TYR A 68 6.58 -9.80 4.78
CA TYR A 68 7.27 -8.52 4.76
C TYR A 68 6.62 -7.51 3.79
N LYS A 69 6.23 -7.95 2.59
CA LYS A 69 5.49 -7.11 1.62
C LYS A 69 4.17 -6.62 2.23
N THR A 70 3.41 -7.51 2.89
CA THR A 70 2.14 -7.12 3.51
C THR A 70 2.32 -6.25 4.75
N ALA A 71 3.45 -6.34 5.47
CA ALA A 71 3.78 -5.41 6.55
C ALA A 71 3.96 -3.96 6.05
N ILE A 72 4.66 -3.77 4.92
CA ILE A 72 4.80 -2.44 4.28
C ILE A 72 3.43 -1.88 3.86
N LEU A 73 2.59 -2.72 3.26
CA LEU A 73 1.23 -2.32 2.88
C LEU A 73 0.36 -1.95 4.10
N ARG A 74 0.50 -2.67 5.22
CA ARG A 74 -0.20 -2.34 6.47
C ARG A 74 0.27 -1.01 7.05
N GLU A 75 1.55 -0.73 6.97
CA GLU A 75 2.10 0.57 7.36
C GLU A 75 1.45 1.69 6.54
N ALA A 76 1.38 1.53 5.21
CA ALA A 76 0.72 2.47 4.32
C ALA A 76 -0.74 2.74 4.76
N VAL A 77 -1.50 1.69 5.04
CA VAL A 77 -2.90 1.77 5.49
C VAL A 77 -3.00 2.51 6.82
N ALA A 78 -2.09 2.24 7.77
CA ALA A 78 -2.07 2.93 9.06
C ALA A 78 -1.82 4.43 8.87
N GLN A 79 -0.86 4.81 8.02
CA GLN A 79 -0.55 6.21 7.76
C GLN A 79 -1.69 6.97 7.04
N LEU A 80 -2.41 6.30 6.13
CA LEU A 80 -3.58 6.86 5.43
C LEU A 80 -4.79 7.08 6.34
N ARG A 81 -4.90 6.29 7.42
CA ARG A 81 -6.00 6.38 8.41
C ARG A 81 -5.72 7.35 9.56
N ALA A 82 -4.46 7.72 9.78
CA ALA A 82 -4.03 8.69 10.78
C ALA A 82 -4.35 10.13 10.37
#